data_AF-A0A661XLX8-F1
#
_entry.id   AF-A0A661XLX8-F1
#
_cell.length_a   1.000
_cell.length_b   1.000
_cell.length_c   1.000
_cell.angle_alpha   90.00
_cell.angle_beta   90.00
_cell.angle_gamma   90.00
#
_symmetry.space_group_name_H-M   'P 1'
#
loop_
_entity.id
_entity.type
_entity.pdbx_description
1 polymer ?
#
loop_
_entity_poly.entity_id
_entity_poly.type
_entity_poly.pdbx_seq_one_letter_code
_entity_poly.pdbx_strand_id
1 'polypeptide(L)'
;IEGEEYFTDSGIAQKHKLTVWEFTAGLKANLGPVYAEARGGYFTGIHEFGFIPAVGLRLGHFDLQANYKLAGDNQWFGARIAWYWGS
;
A
#
# COMPACT_ATOMS: atom_id res chain seq x y z
N ILE A 1 -9.99 -16.83 -52.65
CA ILE A 1 -11.20 -16.90 -51.80
C ILE A 1 -10.75 -17.70 -50.57
N GLU A 2 -10.03 -17.07 -49.63
CA GLU A 2 -10.50 -16.36 -48.43
C GLU A 2 -10.82 -17.28 -47.23
N GLY A 3 -10.15 -17.00 -46.09
CA GLY A 3 -10.54 -17.31 -44.69
C GLY A 3 -10.20 -18.72 -44.16
N GLU A 4 -9.64 -18.93 -42.96
CA GLU A 4 -9.10 -18.10 -41.89
C GLU A 4 -8.06 -18.96 -41.14
N GLU A 5 -6.87 -18.41 -40.86
CA GLU A 5 -5.87 -19.04 -39.99
C GLU A 5 -6.13 -18.64 -38.53
N TYR A 6 -6.58 -19.59 -37.70
CA TYR A 6 -6.55 -19.46 -36.25
C TYR A 6 -5.25 -20.06 -35.72
N PHE A 7 -4.26 -19.21 -35.51
CA PHE A 7 -3.10 -19.55 -34.68
C PHE A 7 -3.58 -19.74 -33.23
N THR A 8 -3.55 -20.99 -32.76
CA THR A 8 -3.84 -21.31 -31.36
C THR A 8 -2.58 -21.07 -30.53
N ASP A 9 -2.36 -19.81 -30.18
CA ASP A 9 -1.32 -19.41 -29.23
C ASP A 9 -2.00 -19.06 -27.89
N SER A 10 -2.14 -20.04 -27.01
CA SER A 10 -2.56 -19.76 -25.63
C SER A 10 -2.20 -20.93 -24.74
N GLY A 11 -0.89 -21.00 -24.47
CA GLY A 11 -0.35 -21.72 -23.34
C GLY A 11 -1.15 -21.41 -22.08
N ILE A 12 -1.43 -22.44 -21.31
CA ILE A 12 -2.10 -22.39 -20.02
C ILE A 12 -1.43 -21.29 -19.20
N ALA A 13 -2.07 -20.11 -19.12
CA ALA A 13 -1.60 -19.01 -18.29
C ALA A 13 -1.74 -19.47 -16.83
N GLN A 14 -0.68 -20.08 -16.30
CA GLN A 14 -0.54 -20.28 -14.87
C GLN A 14 -0.72 -18.92 -14.24
N LYS A 15 -1.88 -18.72 -13.60
CA LYS A 15 -2.19 -17.55 -12.80
C LYS A 15 -1.28 -17.62 -11.57
N HIS A 16 0.01 -17.34 -11.75
CA HIS A 16 0.93 -17.08 -10.66
C HIS A 16 0.30 -15.92 -9.92
N LYS A 17 -0.28 -16.24 -8.76
CA LYS A 17 -0.84 -15.28 -7.81
C LYS A 17 0.36 -14.49 -7.31
N LEU A 18 0.77 -13.47 -8.08
CA LEU A 18 1.83 -12.53 -7.72
C LEU A 18 1.43 -11.97 -6.37
N THR A 19 2.04 -12.53 -5.33
CA THR A 19 1.70 -12.12 -3.98
C THR A 19 2.48 -10.84 -3.76
N VAL A 20 1.74 -9.73 -3.75
CA VAL A 20 2.31 -8.41 -3.53
C VAL A 20 2.54 -8.29 -2.02
N TRP A 21 3.80 -8.11 -1.63
CA TRP A 21 4.20 -7.93 -0.25
C TRP A 21 4.86 -6.55 -0.10
N GLU A 22 4.74 -5.95 1.08
CA GLU A 22 5.38 -4.69 1.42
C GLU A 22 6.15 -4.88 2.72
N PHE A 23 7.43 -4.50 2.75
CA PHE A 23 8.22 -4.43 3.98
C PHE A 23 8.41 -2.97 4.34
N THR A 24 7.82 -2.54 5.46
CA THR A 24 7.94 -1.14 5.92
C THR A 24 8.42 -1.09 7.36
N ALA A 25 9.27 -0.12 7.66
CA ALA A 25 9.73 0.22 8.99
C ALA A 25 9.64 1.73 9.17
N GLY A 26 9.47 2.21 10.40
CA GLY A 26 9.27 3.64 10.61
C GLY A 26 9.23 4.05 12.07
N LEU A 27 9.07 5.36 12.25
CA LEU A 27 8.96 6.01 13.54
C LEU A 27 7.59 6.68 13.65
N LYS A 28 7.03 6.65 14.86
CA LYS A 28 5.78 7.32 15.20
C LYS A 28 6.01 8.20 16.42
N ALA A 29 5.67 9.48 16.30
CA ALA A 29 5.70 10.45 17.38
C ALA A 29 4.27 10.81 17.79
N ASN A 30 3.92 10.54 19.05
CA ASN A 30 2.62 10.90 19.61
C ASN A 30 2.71 12.29 20.27
N LEU A 31 1.77 13.17 19.91
CA LEU A 31 1.67 14.55 20.38
C LEU A 31 0.26 14.76 20.96
N GLY A 32 -0.06 13.98 22.00
CA GLY A 32 -1.40 13.92 22.58
C GLY A 32 -2.37 13.15 21.67
N PRO A 33 -3.53 13.73 21.28
CA PRO A 33 -4.49 13.05 20.41
C PRO A 33 -4.01 12.98 18.96
N VAL A 34 -3.05 13.81 18.55
CA VAL A 34 -2.50 13.80 17.19
C VAL A 34 -1.16 13.06 17.20
N TYR A 35 -0.82 12.40 16.09
CA TYR A 35 0.49 11.80 15.89
C TYR A 35 0.99 12.03 14.47
N ALA A 36 2.31 12.02 14.32
CA ALA A 36 2.99 11.97 13.05
C ALA A 36 3.72 10.63 12.94
N GLU A 37 3.73 10.06 11.75
CA GLU A 37 4.39 8.78 11.46
C GLU A 37 5.14 8.90 10.14
N ALA A 38 6.35 8.37 10.09
CA ALA A 38 7.18 8.36 8.90
C ALA A 38 7.68 6.93 8.71
N ARG A 39 7.30 6.31 7.60
CA ARG A 39 7.71 4.94 7.24
C ARG A 39 8.52 4.95 5.96
N GLY A 40 9.51 4.07 5.87
CA GLY A 40 10.22 3.73 4.64
C GLY A 40 10.12 2.23 4.38
N GLY A 41 10.10 1.82 3.13
CA GLY A 41 9.96 0.40 2.81
C GLY A 41 10.13 0.05 1.34
N TYR A 42 10.16 -1.25 1.06
CA TYR A 42 10.21 -1.81 -0.30
C TYR A 42 8.85 -2.39 -0.69
N PHE A 43 8.37 -2.01 -1.88
CA PHE A 43 7.07 -2.38 -2.42
C PHE A 43 7.24 -3.35 -3.59
N THR A 44 6.94 -4.65 -3.41
CA THR A 44 7.16 -5.63 -4.50
C THR A 44 6.18 -5.48 -5.65
N GLY A 45 5.06 -4.76 -5.45
CA GLY A 45 4.08 -4.49 -6.51
C GLY A 45 4.63 -3.57 -7.61
N ILE A 46 5.56 -2.68 -7.24
CA ILE A 46 6.19 -1.71 -8.16
C ILE A 46 7.72 -1.81 -8.22
N HIS A 47 8.31 -2.71 -7.44
CA HIS A 47 9.76 -2.97 -7.37
C HIS A 47 10.60 -1.75 -6.96
N GLU A 48 10.08 -0.92 -6.06
CA GLU A 48 10.73 0.32 -5.64
C GLU A 48 10.73 0.49 -4.12
N PHE A 49 11.72 1.25 -3.64
CA PHE A 49 11.70 1.79 -2.29
C PHE A 49 10.84 3.04 -2.25
N GLY A 50 10.15 3.23 -1.13
CA GLY A 50 9.32 4.41 -0.94
C GLY A 50 9.30 4.90 0.48
N PHE A 51 8.78 6.12 0.61
CA PHE A 51 8.61 6.85 1.84
C PHE A 51 7.12 7.17 2.03
N ILE A 52 6.66 7.06 3.27
CA ILE A 52 5.25 7.20 3.64
C ILE A 52 5.15 8.14 4.85
N PRO A 53 5.09 9.46 4.64
CA PRO A 53 4.64 10.37 5.68
C PRO A 53 3.16 10.14 5.97
N ALA A 54 2.80 10.21 7.24
CA ALA A 54 1.44 10.07 7.72
C ALA A 54 1.18 10.95 8.93
N VAL A 55 -0.05 11.42 9.05
CA VAL A 55 -0.56 12.13 10.22
C VAL A 55 -1.86 11.48 10.64
N GLY A 56 -2.12 11.43 11.94
CA GLY A 56 -3.35 10.83 12.43
C GLY A 56 -3.84 11.44 13.72
N LEU A 57 -5.10 11.17 14.00
CA LEU A 57 -5.84 11.56 15.18
C LEU A 57 -6.33 10.28 15.88
N ARG A 58 -5.93 10.09 17.13
CA ARG A 58 -6.39 9.00 17.99
C ARG A 58 -7.16 9.57 19.18
N LEU A 59 -8.43 9.21 19.27
CA LEU A 59 -9.34 9.58 20.35
C LEU A 59 -9.87 8.30 21.02
N GLY A 60 -9.16 7.86 22.06
CA GLY A 60 -9.47 6.60 22.75
C GLY A 60 -9.41 5.41 21.80
N HIS A 61 -10.57 4.80 21.53
CA HIS A 61 -10.72 3.64 20.66
C HIS A 61 -10.72 3.97 19.15
N PHE A 62 -10.92 5.23 18.78
CA PHE A 62 -10.99 5.66 17.39
C PHE A 62 -9.63 6.18 16.89
N ASP A 63 -9.21 5.74 15.71
CA ASP A 63 -7.99 6.21 15.02
C ASP A 63 -8.31 6.55 13.57
N LEU A 64 -8.05 7.79 13.19
CA LEU A 64 -8.10 8.28 11.83
C LEU A 64 -6.69 8.65 11.39
N GLN A 65 -6.24 8.16 10.25
CA GLN A 65 -4.92 8.47 9.68
C GLN A 65 -5.07 8.86 8.23
N ALA A 66 -4.34 9.89 7.81
CA ALA A 66 -4.04 10.17 6.41
C ALA A 66 -2.57 9.88 6.14
N ASN A 67 -2.26 9.30 5.00
CA ASN A 67 -0.90 9.04 4.58
C ASN A 67 -0.73 9.36 3.09
N TYR A 68 0.52 9.61 2.72
CA TYR A 68 0.90 9.83 1.34
C TYR A 68 2.08 8.92 1.05
N LYS A 69 1.94 8.03 0.06
CA LYS A 69 2.98 7.08 -0.33
C LYS A 69 3.72 7.66 -1.54
N LEU A 70 5.04 7.76 -1.41
CA LEU A 70 5.97 8.19 -2.46
C LEU A 70 6.90 7.01 -2.76
N ALA A 71 6.86 6.45 -3.96
CA ALA A 71 7.77 5.38 -4.37
C ALA A 71 8.11 5.59 -5.85
N GLY A 72 9.37 5.97 -6.12
CA GLY A 72 9.82 6.39 -7.45
C GLY A 72 8.91 7.47 -8.05
N ASP A 73 8.41 7.20 -9.26
CA ASP A 73 7.47 8.06 -9.98
C ASP A 73 6.01 7.86 -9.55
N ASN A 74 5.75 6.89 -8.67
CA ASN A 74 4.42 6.56 -8.22
C ASN A 74 4.06 7.26 -6.91
N GLN A 75 2.84 7.81 -6.87
CA GLN A 75 2.35 8.58 -5.73
C GLN A 75 0.89 8.26 -5.46
N TRP A 76 0.55 8.01 -4.20
CA TRP A 76 -0.83 7.71 -3.81
C TRP A 76 -1.19 8.30 -2.46
N PHE A 77 -2.43 8.77 -2.37
CA PHE A 77 -3.02 9.18 -1.11
C PHE A 77 -3.76 8.01 -0.47
N GLY A 78 -3.64 7.87 0.84
CA GLY A 78 -4.32 6.84 1.61
C GLY A 78 -4.97 7.42 2.86
N ALA A 79 -6.11 6.86 3.23
CA ALA A 79 -6.76 7.11 4.51
C ALA A 79 -7.00 5.78 5.22
N ARG A 80 -6.87 5.77 6.54
CA ARG A 80 -7.18 4.62 7.39
C ARG A 80 -8.12 5.06 8.50
N ILE A 81 -9.17 4.29 8.70
CA ILE A 81 -10.06 4.37 9.85
C ILE A 81 -9.92 3.07 10.61
N ALA A 82 -9.67 3.15 11.92
CA ALA A 82 -9.59 2.00 12.79
C ALA A 82 -10.37 2.23 14.08
N TRP A 83 -10.96 1.14 14.59
CA TRP A 83 -11.60 1.09 15.89
C TRP A 83 -11.00 -0.06 16.69
N TYR A 84 -10.46 0.23 17.87
CA TYR A 84 -9.83 -0.76 18.74
C TYR A 84 -10.79 -1.21 19.83
N TRP A 85 -11.11 -2.50 19.88
CA TRP A 85 -11.90 -3.10 20.95
C TRP A 85 -10.95 -3.65 22.03
N GLY A 86 -11.06 -3.12 23.26
CA GLY A 86 -10.22 -3.48 24.41
C GLY A 86 -9.29 -2.32 24.82
N SER A 87 -9.40 -1.91 26.09
CA SER A 87 -8.51 -0.92 26.74
C SER A 87 -7.40 -1.62 27.50
#